data_AF-A0A811GJ83-F1
#
_entry.id   AF-A0A811GJ83-F1
#
_cell.length_a   1.000
_cell.length_b   1.000
_cell.length_c   1.000
_cell.angle_alpha   90.00
_cell.angle_beta   90.00
_cell.angle_gamma   90.00
#
_symmetry.space_group_name_H-M   'P 1'
#
loop_
_entity.id
_entity.type
_entity.pdbx_description
1 polymer ?
#
loop_
_entity_poly.entity_id
_entity_poly.type
_entity_poly.pdbx_seq_one_letter_code
_entity_poly.pdbx_strand_id
1 'polypeptide(L)'
;MTPFSIELAIEQIVDKNSKENFLEVYKCYENGCYRAAVGLLWSVVVTDIVSKLQKVEIDFNDSTAHKLLTEIKEKQEKKETDWEKNIVEDVHKRMKFFDQDTYENLLHLQKKRHLCSHPLIQESDNKLYTPTPEETKSFIRHALEDLLITRILLKLMIS
;
A
#
# COMPACT_ATOMS: atom_id res chain seq x y z
N MET A 1 1.98 2.47 -28.10
CA MET A 1 1.70 2.38 -26.65
C MET A 1 2.57 3.42 -25.97
N THR A 2 1.98 4.42 -25.32
CA THR A 2 2.75 5.42 -24.57
C THR A 2 3.38 4.73 -23.35
N PRO A 3 4.68 4.96 -23.06
CA PRO A 3 5.30 4.38 -21.87
C PRO A 3 4.61 4.89 -20.60
N PHE A 4 4.54 4.05 -19.58
CA PHE A 4 4.00 4.42 -18.27
C PHE A 4 4.77 5.61 -17.69
N SER A 5 4.04 6.64 -17.24
CA SER A 5 4.57 7.81 -16.55
C SER A 5 3.97 7.87 -15.15
N ILE A 6 4.84 7.99 -14.14
CA ILE A 6 4.44 8.10 -12.74
C ILE A 6 3.73 9.43 -12.53
N GLU A 7 4.20 10.49 -13.16
CA GLU A 7 3.66 11.86 -13.07
C GLU A 7 2.21 11.92 -13.57
N LEU A 8 1.92 11.31 -14.71
CA LEU A 8 0.55 11.21 -15.22
C LEU A 8 -0.35 10.33 -14.35
N ALA A 9 0.21 9.32 -13.69
CA ALA A 9 -0.51 8.44 -12.79
C ALA A 9 -0.84 9.14 -11.45
N ILE A 10 0.07 9.96 -10.91
CA ILE A 10 -0.15 10.78 -9.71
C ILE A 10 -1.39 11.67 -9.86
N GLU A 11 -1.60 12.24 -11.05
CA GLU A 11 -2.76 13.10 -11.31
C GLU A 11 -4.10 12.37 -11.25
N GLN A 12 -4.10 11.04 -11.32
CA GLN A 12 -5.30 10.21 -11.27
C GLN A 12 -5.63 9.71 -9.85
N ILE A 13 -4.77 9.96 -8.86
CA ILE A 13 -5.05 9.62 -7.46
C ILE A 13 -6.18 10.52 -6.94
N VAL A 14 -7.33 9.92 -6.64
CA VAL A 14 -8.55 10.64 -6.24
C VAL A 14 -8.49 11.10 -4.78
N ASP A 15 -7.96 10.26 -3.89
CA ASP A 15 -7.85 10.61 -2.47
C ASP A 15 -6.72 11.62 -2.27
N LYS A 16 -7.07 12.78 -1.70
CA LYS A 16 -6.14 13.90 -1.55
C LYS A 16 -5.00 13.57 -0.58
N ASN A 17 -5.30 12.85 0.51
CA ASN A 17 -4.28 12.49 1.50
C ASN A 17 -3.33 11.45 0.93
N SER A 18 -3.86 10.45 0.21
CA SER A 18 -3.06 9.47 -0.52
C SER A 18 -2.17 10.16 -1.56
N LYS A 19 -2.70 11.13 -2.32
CA LYS A 19 -1.92 11.90 -3.30
C LYS A 19 -0.79 12.69 -2.64
N GLU A 20 -1.08 13.39 -1.53
CA GLU A 20 -0.09 14.16 -0.78
C GLU A 20 1.04 13.29 -0.25
N ASN A 21 0.71 12.18 0.42
CA ASN A 21 1.71 11.23 0.93
C ASN A 21 2.49 10.57 -0.22
N PHE A 22 1.85 10.27 -1.35
CA PHE A 22 2.51 9.68 -2.51
C PHE A 22 3.52 10.63 -3.16
N LEU A 23 3.30 11.95 -3.12
CA LEU A 23 4.30 12.91 -3.62
C LEU A 23 5.62 12.82 -2.85
N GLU A 24 5.62 12.41 -1.58
CA GLU A 24 6.86 12.14 -0.84
C GLU A 24 7.56 10.88 -1.35
N VAL A 25 6.80 9.82 -1.64
CA VAL A 25 7.33 8.60 -2.28
C VAL A 25 8.04 8.95 -3.59
N TYR A 26 7.36 9.75 -4.42
CA TYR A 26 7.88 10.15 -5.71
C TYR A 26 9.18 10.97 -5.58
N LYS A 27 9.23 11.93 -4.65
CA LYS A 27 10.45 12.67 -4.34
C LYS A 27 11.60 11.76 -3.91
N CYS A 28 11.34 10.77 -3.06
CA CYS A 28 12.37 9.81 -2.65
C CYS A 28 12.86 8.97 -3.82
N TYR A 29 11.96 8.52 -4.70
CA TYR A 29 12.31 7.75 -5.88
C TYR A 29 13.20 8.55 -6.84
N GLU A 30 12.81 9.79 -7.19
CA GLU A 30 13.57 10.67 -8.09
C GLU A 30 14.97 11.02 -7.56
N ASN A 31 15.13 11.08 -6.23
CA ASN A 31 16.42 11.37 -5.58
C ASN A 31 17.27 10.10 -5.32
N GLY A 32 16.86 8.94 -5.82
CA GLY A 32 17.58 7.68 -5.61
C GLY A 32 17.49 7.12 -4.19
N CYS A 33 16.61 7.66 -3.35
CA CYS A 33 16.35 7.17 -1.99
C CYS A 33 15.39 5.97 -2.01
N TYR A 34 15.71 4.92 -2.75
CA TYR A 34 14.81 3.79 -3.05
C TYR A 34 14.28 3.05 -1.83
N ARG A 35 15.14 2.85 -0.83
CA ARG A 35 14.73 2.22 0.45
C ARG A 35 13.69 3.05 1.19
N ALA A 36 13.85 4.37 1.19
CA ALA A 36 12.87 5.30 1.77
C ALA A 36 11.59 5.35 0.94
N ALA A 37 11.72 5.37 -0.40
CA ALA A 37 10.57 5.34 -1.31
C ALA A 37 9.70 4.09 -1.07
N VAL A 38 10.29 2.89 -0.98
CA VAL A 38 9.54 1.66 -0.68
C VAL A 38 8.89 1.69 0.71
N GLY A 39 9.60 2.20 1.71
CA GLY A 39 9.05 2.36 3.06
C GLY A 39 7.84 3.30 3.11
N LEU A 40 7.95 4.47 2.50
CA LEU A 40 6.86 5.45 2.39
C LEU A 40 5.71 4.90 1.55
N LEU A 41 6.01 4.22 0.43
CA LEU A 41 4.99 3.65 -0.46
C LEU A 41 4.08 2.67 0.27
N TRP A 42 4.66 1.82 1.11
CA TRP A 42 3.89 0.92 1.96
C TRP A 42 2.96 1.68 2.93
N SER A 43 3.46 2.75 3.56
CA SER A 43 2.61 3.60 4.41
C SER A 43 1.44 4.20 3.63
N VAL A 44 1.69 4.70 2.42
CA VAL A 44 0.62 5.23 1.54
C VAL A 44 -0.42 4.15 1.26
N VAL A 45 0.01 2.96 0.84
CA VAL A 45 -0.87 1.81 0.57
C VAL A 45 -1.76 1.48 1.78
N VAL A 46 -1.18 1.39 2.99
CA VAL A 46 -1.94 1.09 4.21
C VAL A 46 -2.97 2.19 4.49
N THR A 47 -2.56 3.46 4.45
CA THR A 47 -3.46 4.59 4.72
C THR A 47 -4.58 4.73 3.68
N ASP A 48 -4.29 4.41 2.43
CA ASP A 48 -5.27 4.44 1.34
C ASP A 48 -6.31 3.33 1.51
N ILE A 49 -5.89 2.11 1.88
CA ILE A 49 -6.80 1.00 2.21
C ILE A 49 -7.72 1.40 3.37
N VAL A 50 -7.18 2.00 4.44
CA VAL A 50 -7.98 2.46 5.58
C VAL A 50 -9.00 3.52 5.15
N SER A 51 -8.58 4.50 4.34
CA SER A 51 -9.47 5.56 3.84
C SER A 51 -10.60 4.98 2.98
N LYS A 52 -10.29 3.96 2.17
CA LYS A 52 -11.27 3.23 1.37
C LYS A 52 -12.20 2.38 2.21
N LEU A 53 -11.72 1.73 3.27
CA LEU A 53 -12.58 1.01 4.22
C LEU A 53 -13.57 1.96 4.89
N GLN A 54 -13.10 3.14 5.34
CA GLN A 54 -13.96 4.18 5.94
C GLN A 54 -15.02 4.64 4.95
N LYS A 55 -14.64 4.84 3.68
CA LYS A 55 -15.57 5.20 2.64
C LYS A 55 -16.62 4.10 2.38
N VAL A 56 -16.21 2.83 2.37
CA VAL A 56 -17.13 1.70 2.18
C VAL A 56 -18.08 1.56 3.38
N GLU A 57 -17.58 1.73 4.60
CA GLU A 57 -18.40 1.77 5.83
C GLU A 57 -19.46 2.88 5.74
N ILE A 58 -19.08 4.10 5.37
CA ILE A 58 -19.98 5.25 5.36
C ILE A 58 -20.96 5.20 4.18
N ASP A 59 -20.47 4.96 2.96
CA ASP A 59 -21.28 5.06 1.75
C ASP A 59 -22.22 3.86 1.57
N PHE A 60 -21.86 2.69 2.10
CA PHE A 60 -22.62 1.43 1.92
C PHE A 60 -23.09 0.79 3.23
N ASN A 61 -22.80 1.38 4.39
CA ASN A 61 -23.12 0.82 5.70
C ASN A 61 -22.60 -0.63 5.86
N ASP A 62 -21.41 -0.90 5.33
CA ASP A 62 -20.83 -2.24 5.29
C ASP A 62 -20.33 -2.69 6.67
N SER A 63 -20.98 -3.72 7.21
CA SER A 63 -20.67 -4.24 8.55
C SER A 63 -19.29 -4.93 8.64
N THR A 64 -18.73 -5.40 7.52
CA THR A 64 -17.40 -6.02 7.48
C THR A 64 -16.32 -4.96 7.54
N ALA A 65 -16.49 -3.85 6.79
CA ALA A 65 -15.63 -2.67 6.87
C ALA A 65 -15.61 -2.09 8.29
N HIS A 66 -16.79 -1.94 8.91
CA HIS A 66 -16.92 -1.47 10.29
C HIS A 66 -16.13 -2.34 11.29
N LYS A 67 -16.27 -3.67 11.19
CA LYS A 67 -15.54 -4.62 12.04
C LYS A 67 -14.02 -4.52 11.86
N LEU A 68 -13.55 -4.48 10.62
CA LEU A 68 -12.13 -4.33 10.31
C LEU A 68 -11.56 -3.02 10.86
N LEU A 69 -12.26 -1.90 10.69
CA LEU A 69 -11.84 -0.61 11.22
C LEU A 69 -11.81 -0.58 12.74
N THR A 70 -12.77 -1.26 13.40
CA THR A 70 -12.80 -1.39 14.85
C THR A 70 -11.62 -2.24 15.35
N GLU A 71 -11.36 -3.39 14.73
CA GLU A 71 -10.19 -4.24 15.05
C GLU A 71 -8.87 -3.48 14.87
N ILE A 72 -8.74 -2.67 13.82
CA ILE A 72 -7.55 -1.83 13.59
C ILE A 72 -7.39 -0.81 14.73
N LYS A 73 -8.47 -0.11 15.11
CA LYS A 73 -8.44 0.85 16.22
C LYS A 73 -8.03 0.20 17.55
N GLU A 74 -8.59 -0.96 17.87
CA GLU A 74 -8.25 -1.70 19.09
C GLU A 74 -6.76 -2.09 19.12
N LYS A 75 -6.21 -2.55 17.98
CA LYS A 75 -4.77 -2.88 17.87
C LYS A 75 -3.89 -1.64 18.04
N GLN A 76 -4.30 -0.50 17.48
CA GLN A 76 -3.60 0.78 17.67
C GLN A 76 -3.62 1.25 19.13
N GLU A 77 -4.74 1.11 19.84
CA GLU A 77 -4.85 1.43 21.27
C GLU A 77 -3.93 0.55 22.13
N LYS A 78 -3.77 -0.72 21.74
CA LYS A 78 -2.83 -1.66 22.36
C LYS A 78 -1.36 -1.44 21.95
N LYS A 79 -1.09 -0.48 21.05
CA LYS A 79 0.24 -0.20 20.45
C LYS A 79 0.84 -1.41 19.73
N GLU A 80 -0.01 -2.31 19.26
CA GLU A 80 0.40 -3.35 18.32
C GLU A 80 0.79 -2.66 17.01
N THR A 81 1.95 -2.98 16.46
CA THR A 81 2.48 -2.33 15.23
C THR A 81 2.45 -3.24 14.02
N ASP A 82 2.15 -4.51 14.23
CA ASP A 82 2.06 -5.56 13.23
C ASP A 82 0.70 -5.61 12.53
N TRP A 83 -0.32 -4.90 13.02
CA TRP A 83 -1.63 -4.83 12.35
C TRP A 83 -1.51 -4.35 10.90
N GLU A 84 -0.60 -3.42 10.62
CA GLU A 84 -0.35 -2.91 9.27
C GLU A 84 0.08 -4.03 8.31
N LYS A 85 0.78 -5.05 8.83
CA LYS A 85 1.30 -6.17 8.03
C LYS A 85 0.19 -7.07 7.51
N ASN A 86 -0.92 -7.14 8.27
CA ASN A 86 -2.03 -8.06 8.00
C ASN A 86 -3.16 -7.39 7.21
N ILE A 87 -3.18 -6.06 7.09
CA ILE A 87 -4.30 -5.33 6.49
C ILE A 87 -4.64 -5.79 5.07
N VAL A 88 -3.63 -6.00 4.22
CA VAL A 88 -3.83 -6.46 2.82
C VAL A 88 -4.47 -7.84 2.79
N GLU A 89 -4.06 -8.74 3.68
CA GLU A 89 -4.62 -10.08 3.79
C GLU A 89 -6.05 -10.05 4.37
N ASP A 90 -6.27 -9.24 5.41
CA ASP A 90 -7.57 -9.09 6.05
C ASP A 90 -8.63 -8.55 5.07
N VAL A 91 -8.33 -7.49 4.32
CA VAL A 91 -9.28 -6.92 3.35
C VAL A 91 -9.48 -7.83 2.14
N HIS A 92 -8.45 -8.56 1.71
CA HIS A 92 -8.59 -9.54 0.62
C HIS A 92 -9.48 -10.71 1.02
N LYS A 93 -9.24 -11.29 2.20
CA LYS A 93 -9.99 -12.46 2.67
C LYS A 93 -11.44 -12.14 2.99
N ARG A 94 -11.69 -11.02 3.66
CA ARG A 94 -13.01 -10.69 4.22
C ARG A 94 -13.90 -9.91 3.25
N MET A 95 -13.32 -9.09 2.38
CA MET A 95 -14.07 -8.18 1.50
C MET A 95 -13.78 -8.37 0.02
N LYS A 96 -12.80 -9.22 -0.35
CA LYS A 96 -12.37 -9.39 -1.76
C LYS A 96 -12.03 -8.04 -2.41
N PHE A 97 -11.38 -7.16 -1.63
CA PHE A 97 -10.98 -5.82 -2.05
C PHE A 97 -10.12 -5.82 -3.31
N PHE A 98 -9.41 -6.91 -3.54
CA PHE A 98 -8.45 -7.08 -4.62
C PHE A 98 -8.72 -8.39 -5.38
N ASP A 99 -8.25 -8.49 -6.62
CA ASP A 99 -8.02 -9.80 -7.21
C ASP A 99 -6.72 -10.43 -6.69
N GLN A 100 -6.47 -11.67 -7.09
CA GLN A 100 -5.31 -12.41 -6.62
C GLN A 100 -3.99 -11.76 -7.07
N ASP A 101 -3.93 -11.19 -8.27
CA ASP A 101 -2.70 -10.56 -8.78
C ASP A 101 -2.33 -9.33 -7.96
N THR A 102 -3.30 -8.43 -7.76
CA THR A 102 -3.14 -7.25 -6.90
C THR A 102 -2.74 -7.64 -5.48
N TYR A 103 -3.39 -8.67 -4.92
CA TYR A 103 -3.06 -9.18 -3.58
C TYR A 103 -1.59 -9.62 -3.50
N GLU A 104 -1.09 -10.39 -4.46
CA GLU A 104 0.30 -10.84 -4.47
C GLU A 104 1.29 -9.68 -4.67
N ASN A 105 0.97 -8.70 -5.52
CA ASN A 105 1.80 -7.50 -5.74
C ASN A 105 1.96 -6.68 -4.45
N LEU A 106 0.85 -6.43 -3.75
CA LEU A 106 0.86 -5.70 -2.48
C LEU A 106 1.56 -6.50 -1.36
N LEU A 107 1.40 -7.82 -1.34
CA LEU A 107 2.12 -8.69 -0.40
C LEU A 107 3.62 -8.71 -0.69
N HIS A 108 4.02 -8.65 -1.97
CA HIS A 108 5.43 -8.55 -2.35
C HIS A 108 6.05 -7.22 -1.89
N LEU A 109 5.34 -6.11 -2.08
CA LEU A 109 5.74 -4.80 -1.55
C LEU A 109 5.92 -4.84 -0.02
N GLN A 110 4.98 -5.44 0.71
CA GLN A 110 5.04 -5.59 2.17
C GLN A 110 6.31 -6.33 2.62
N LYS A 111 6.63 -7.46 1.97
CA LYS A 111 7.84 -8.24 2.25
C LYS A 111 9.11 -7.44 1.98
N LYS A 112 9.14 -6.70 0.87
CA LYS A 112 10.30 -5.88 0.48
C LYS A 112 10.48 -4.67 1.39
N ARG A 113 9.41 -4.04 1.85
CA ARG A 113 9.45 -3.02 2.91
C ARG A 113 10.05 -3.59 4.19
N HIS A 114 9.66 -4.81 4.60
CA HIS A 114 10.24 -5.44 5.79
C HIS A 114 11.77 -5.59 5.65
N LEU A 115 12.25 -6.05 4.49
CA LEU A 115 13.69 -6.14 4.21
C LEU A 115 14.39 -4.77 4.20
N CYS A 116 13.72 -3.72 3.72
CA CYS A 116 14.25 -2.35 3.73
C CYS A 116 14.42 -1.77 5.16
N SER A 117 13.61 -2.23 6.11
CA SER A 117 13.61 -1.71 7.49
C SER A 117 14.47 -2.51 8.46
N HIS A 118 14.80 -3.76 8.15
CA HIS A 118 15.56 -4.63 9.05
C HIS A 118 16.95 -4.96 8.47
N PRO A 119 18.03 -4.80 9.27
CA PRO A 119 19.36 -5.19 8.84
C PRO A 119 19.45 -6.70 8.66
N LEU A 120 19.98 -7.10 7.51
CA LEU A 120 20.44 -8.47 7.30
C LEU A 120 21.78 -8.55 8.03
N ILE A 121 21.81 -9.23 9.17
CA ILE A 121 23.07 -9.53 9.87
C ILE A 121 23.81 -10.55 9.01
N GLN A 122 24.79 -10.09 8.25
CA GLN A 122 25.74 -10.96 7.54
C GLN A 122 27.09 -10.88 8.25
N GLU A 123 27.82 -11.99 8.31
CA GLU A 123 29.08 -12.13 9.07
C GLU A 123 30.19 -11.14 8.65
N SER A 124 30.06 -10.45 7.51
CA SER A 124 31.12 -9.61 6.95
C SER A 124 30.72 -8.17 6.58
N ASP A 125 29.44 -7.80 6.55
CA ASP A 125 29.02 -6.43 6.21
C ASP A 125 27.56 -6.17 6.64
N ASN A 126 27.36 -5.26 7.60
CA ASN A 126 26.02 -4.88 8.08
C ASN A 126 25.34 -3.94 7.08
N LYS A 127 24.81 -4.49 5.98
CA LYS A 127 24.10 -3.71 4.94
C LYS A 127 22.59 -3.90 5.02
N LEU A 128 21.87 -2.78 4.93
CA LEU A 128 20.43 -2.80 4.70
C LEU A 128 20.14 -3.18 3.25
N TYR A 129 19.12 -4.03 3.03
CA TYR A 129 18.63 -4.28 1.69
C TYR A 129 18.20 -2.95 1.04
N THR A 130 18.64 -2.74 -0.20
CA THR A 130 18.29 -1.57 -0.99
C THR A 130 17.79 -2.08 -2.34
N PRO A 131 16.52 -1.82 -2.70
CA PRO A 131 15.97 -2.23 -3.99
C PRO A 131 16.61 -1.43 -5.12
N THR A 132 16.62 -2.01 -6.33
CA THR A 132 17.09 -1.30 -7.52
C THR A 132 16.09 -0.20 -7.96
N PRO A 133 16.51 0.75 -8.82
CA PRO A 133 15.58 1.72 -9.40
C PRO A 133 14.39 1.04 -10.10
N GLU A 134 14.63 -0.04 -10.83
CA GLU A 134 13.63 -0.79 -11.58
C GLU A 134 12.67 -1.54 -10.66
N GLU A 135 13.18 -2.19 -9.61
CA GLU A 135 12.33 -2.81 -8.58
C GLU A 135 11.42 -1.76 -7.93
N THR A 136 11.99 -0.61 -7.56
CA THR A 136 11.24 0.48 -6.92
C THR A 136 10.17 1.05 -7.85
N LYS A 137 10.51 1.26 -9.13
CA LYS A 137 9.57 1.71 -10.16
C LYS A 137 8.44 0.70 -10.35
N SER A 138 8.75 -0.60 -10.31
CA SER A 138 7.75 -1.66 -10.38
C SER A 138 6.76 -1.58 -9.22
N PHE A 139 7.26 -1.46 -7.98
CA PHE A 139 6.39 -1.30 -6.81
C PHE A 139 5.50 -0.06 -6.89
N ILE A 140 6.07 1.08 -7.31
CA ILE A 140 5.33 2.32 -7.52
C ILE A 140 4.20 2.11 -8.51
N ARG A 141 4.50 1.50 -9.66
CA ARG A 141 3.53 1.24 -10.71
C ARG A 141 2.38 0.37 -10.21
N HIS A 142 2.68 -0.76 -9.57
CA HIS A 142 1.67 -1.65 -9.03
C HIS A 142 0.82 -0.98 -7.96
N ALA A 143 1.41 -0.24 -7.02
CA ALA A 143 0.63 0.50 -6.03
C ALA A 143 -0.32 1.52 -6.68
N LEU A 144 0.13 2.22 -7.73
CA LEU A 144 -0.69 3.19 -8.47
C LEU A 144 -1.83 2.51 -9.23
N GLU A 145 -1.51 1.55 -10.09
CA GLU A 145 -2.46 0.88 -10.99
C GLU A 145 -3.40 -0.03 -10.20
N ASP A 146 -2.90 -0.82 -9.24
CA ASP A 146 -3.68 -1.85 -8.56
C ASP A 146 -4.54 -1.26 -7.42
N LEU A 147 -4.13 -0.12 -6.85
CA LEU A 147 -4.78 0.46 -5.68
C LEU A 147 -5.10 1.95 -5.85
N LEU A 148 -4.10 2.84 -5.90
CA LEU A 148 -4.30 4.27 -5.62
C LEU A 148 -5.19 5.00 -6.65
N ILE A 149 -5.14 4.57 -7.91
CA ILE A 149 -5.94 5.14 -9.00
C ILE A 149 -7.22 4.33 -9.24
N THR A 150 -7.20 3.05 -8.88
CA THR A 150 -8.33 2.16 -9.10
C THR A 150 -9.49 2.47 -8.15
N ARG A 151 -10.68 2.63 -8.73
CA ARG A 151 -11.93 2.72 -7.96
C ARG A 151 -12.29 1.32 -7.48
N ILE A 152 -12.29 1.14 -6.16
CA ILE A 152 -12.69 -0.11 -5.49
C ILE A 152 -14.16 -0.50 -5.76
N LEU A 153 -14.95 0.40 -6.37
CA LEU A 153 -16.41 0.34 -6.47
C LEU A 153 -17.04 -0.76 -7.34
N LEU A 154 -16.29 -1.62 -8.04
CA LEU A 154 -16.92 -2.50 -9.04
C LEU A 154 -17.13 -3.97 -8.66
N LYS A 155 -16.65 -4.46 -7.51
CA LYS A 155 -16.84 -5.89 -7.15
C LYS A 155 -17.84 -6.17 -6.03
N LEU A 156 -18.20 -5.19 -5.20
CA LEU A 156 -19.23 -5.34 -4.16
C LEU A 156 -20.68 -5.24 -4.70
N MET A 157 -20.86 -4.82 -5.97
CA MET A 157 -22.18 -4.67 -6.59
C MET A 157 -22.65 -5.89 -7.41
N ILE A 158 -21.85 -6.96 -7.49
CA ILE A 158 -22.15 -8.14 -8.34
C ILE A 158 -22.07 -9.47 -7.55
N SER A 159 -22.23 -9.42 -6.23
CA SER A 159 -22.47 -10.61 -5.37
C SER A 159 -23.74 -10.42 -4.56
#